data_AF-A0AAV8ZKA9-F1
#
_entry.id   AF-A0AAV8ZKA9-F1
#
_cell.length_a   1.000
_cell.length_b   1.000
_cell.length_c   1.000
_cell.angle_alpha   90.00
_cell.angle_beta   90.00
_cell.angle_gamma   90.00
#
_symmetry.space_group_name_H-M   'P 1'
#
loop_
_entity.id
_entity.type
_entity.pdbx_description
1 polymer ?
#
loop_
_entity_poly.entity_id
_entity_poly.type
_entity_poly.pdbx_seq_one_letter_code
_entity_poly.pdbx_strand_id
1 'polypeptide(L)'
;MQFFNFPKDLEKRKIWISNTKINDWEPSKNSRLCSKHFEACYFYKTDTQTRVRLLNGAVPTIFPELPKYLQPKKVKFRFFLYVILCVLFSK
;
A
#
# COMPACT_ATOMS: atom_id res chain seq x y z
N MET A 1 7.02 -12.85 3.19
CA MET A 1 5.90 -11.95 3.58
C MET A 1 6.47 -10.80 4.41
N GLN A 2 6.33 -9.55 3.98
CA GLN A 2 6.80 -8.37 4.75
C GLN A 2 5.62 -7.62 5.35
N PHE A 3 5.81 -6.94 6.48
CA PHE A 3 4.78 -6.19 7.19
C PHE A 3 5.09 -4.70 7.21
N PHE A 4 4.10 -3.89 6.93
CA PHE A 4 4.20 -2.43 6.86
C PHE A 4 3.28 -1.80 7.91
N ASN A 5 3.83 -0.85 8.65
CA ASN A 5 3.07 -0.06 9.61
C ASN A 5 2.16 0.93 8.88
N PHE A 6 1.07 1.33 9.54
CA PHE A 6 0.24 2.42 9.04
C PHE A 6 1.06 3.72 8.92
N PRO A 7 0.80 4.53 7.88
CA PRO A 7 1.51 5.79 7.69
C PRO A 7 1.27 6.74 8.87
N LYS A 8 2.24 7.62 9.12
CA LYS A 8 2.11 8.72 10.11
C LYS A 8 1.15 9.81 9.63
N ASP A 9 1.10 10.02 8.31
CA ASP A 9 0.19 10.94 7.65
C ASP A 9 -1.27 10.50 7.87
N LEU A 10 -2.08 11.41 8.44
CA LEU A 10 -3.45 11.11 8.84
C LEU A 10 -4.35 10.82 7.65
N GLU A 11 -4.20 11.54 6.54
CA GLU A 11 -5.04 11.38 5.36
C GLU A 11 -4.76 10.04 4.68
N LYS A 12 -3.48 9.68 4.51
CA LYS A 12 -3.11 8.35 4.01
C LYS A 12 -3.54 7.24 4.94
N ARG A 13 -3.45 7.46 6.25
CA ARG A 13 -3.91 6.48 7.24
C ARG A 13 -5.41 6.25 7.11
N LYS A 14 -6.22 7.31 7.01
CA LYS A 14 -7.67 7.21 6.76
C LYS A 14 -7.98 6.42 5.50
N ILE A 15 -7.24 6.65 4.40
CA ILE A 15 -7.41 5.87 3.16
C ILE A 15 -7.10 4.39 3.40
N TRP A 16 -6.00 4.07 4.09
CA TRP A 16 -5.64 2.68 4.40
C TRP A 16 -6.72 2.00 5.24
N ILE A 17 -7.24 2.67 6.28
CA ILE A 17 -8.33 2.16 7.14
C ILE A 17 -9.62 1.99 6.32
N SER A 18 -9.99 2.97 5.50
CA SER A 18 -11.18 2.89 4.65
C SER A 18 -11.12 1.71 3.67
N ASN A 19 -9.91 1.36 3.23
CA ASN A 19 -9.69 0.24 2.31
C ASN A 19 -9.67 -1.13 3.00
N THR A 20 -9.38 -1.22 4.30
CA THR A 20 -9.54 -2.48 5.03
C THR A 20 -11.01 -2.86 5.19
N LYS A 21 -11.94 -1.88 5.09
CA LYS A 21 -13.39 -2.06 5.25
C LYS A 21 -13.78 -2.71 6.57
N ILE A 22 -12.98 -2.49 7.61
CA ILE A 22 -13.30 -2.91 8.97
C ILE A 22 -14.03 -1.75 9.64
N ASN A 23 -15.31 -1.94 9.93
CA ASN A 23 -16.12 -0.94 10.64
C ASN A 23 -15.64 -0.81 12.09
N ASP A 24 -15.68 0.41 12.63
CA ASP A 24 -15.40 0.72 14.03
C ASP A 24 -14.02 0.26 14.54
N TRP A 25 -13.05 0.14 13.63
CA TRP A 25 -11.70 -0.29 13.95
C TRP A 25 -10.67 0.78 13.65
N GLU A 26 -9.83 1.09 14.64
CA GLU A 26 -8.67 1.95 14.48
C GLU A 26 -7.36 1.15 14.59
N PRO A 27 -6.38 1.42 13.72
CA PRO A 27 -5.09 0.76 13.76
C PRO A 27 -4.30 1.25 14.99
N SER A 28 -3.94 0.30 15.84
CA SER A 28 -2.98 0.51 16.93
C SER A 28 -1.54 0.64 16.41
N LYS A 29 -0.58 0.96 17.27
CA LYS A 29 0.86 0.96 16.94
C LYS A 29 1.36 -0.39 16.40
N ASN A 30 0.66 -1.47 16.72
CA ASN A 30 1.02 -2.84 16.31
C ASN A 30 0.23 -3.32 15.09
N SER A 31 -0.73 -2.54 14.61
CA SER A 31 -1.51 -2.87 13.42
C SER A 31 -0.63 -2.71 12.18
N ARG A 32 -0.56 -3.77 11.37
CA ARG A 32 0.28 -3.84 10.18
C ARG A 32 -0.45 -4.49 9.02
N LEU A 33 -0.14 -4.06 7.80
CA LEU A 33 -0.57 -4.74 6.59
C LEU A 33 0.61 -5.47 5.96
N CYS A 34 0.39 -6.69 5.51
CA CYS A 34 1.43 -7.43 4.81
C CYS A 34 1.52 -7.04 3.32
N SER A 35 2.66 -7.35 2.70
CA SER A 35 2.97 -6.99 1.32
C SER A 35 1.93 -7.45 0.30
N LYS A 36 1.16 -8.51 0.58
CA LYS A 36 0.12 -9.03 -0.31
C LYS A 36 -1.05 -8.05 -0.54
N HIS A 37 -1.20 -7.06 0.33
CA HIS A 37 -2.29 -6.08 0.25
C HIS A 37 -1.98 -4.89 -0.68
N PHE A 38 -0.74 -4.79 -1.17
CA PHE A 38 -0.28 -3.71 -2.04
C PHE A 38 0.10 -4.24 -3.42
N GLU A 39 -0.06 -3.39 -4.43
CA GLU A 39 0.43 -3.70 -5.77
C GLU A 39 1.96 -3.70 -5.82
N ALA A 40 2.53 -4.57 -6.65
CA ALA A 40 3.98 -4.76 -6.72
C ALA A 40 4.74 -3.48 -7.13
N CYS A 41 4.09 -2.61 -7.90
CA CYS A 41 4.61 -1.32 -8.36
C CYS A 41 4.90 -0.32 -7.22
N TYR A 42 4.30 -0.52 -6.04
CA TYR A 42 4.55 0.34 -4.88
C TYR A 42 5.78 -0.07 -4.08
N PHE A 43 6.43 -1.18 -4.43
CA PHE A 43 7.63 -1.66 -3.76
C PHE A 43 8.89 -1.23 -4.50
N TYR A 44 9.87 -0.79 -3.74
CA TYR A 44 11.22 -0.54 -4.25
C TYR A 44 12.27 -1.05 -3.27
N LYS A 45 13.43 -1.39 -3.82
CA LYS A 45 14.66 -1.69 -3.08
C LYS A 45 15.72 -0.72 -3.56
N THR A 46 16.57 -0.26 -2.66
CA THR A 46 17.83 0.38 -3.05
C THR A 46 18.92 -0.66 -2.96
N ASP A 47 19.95 -0.58 -3.81
CA ASP A 47 21.06 -1.54 -3.89
C ASP A 47 21.68 -1.86 -2.50
N THR A 48 21.77 -0.85 -1.64
CA THR A 48 22.32 -0.95 -0.28
C THR A 48 21.37 -1.55 0.76
N GLN A 49 20.13 -1.88 0.41
CA GLN A 49 19.10 -2.29 1.37
C GLN A 49 18.60 -3.71 1.14
N THR A 50 18.67 -4.50 2.22
CA THR A 50 18.09 -5.85 2.28
C THR A 50 16.57 -5.86 2.43
N ARG A 51 15.95 -4.73 2.83
CA ARG A 51 14.51 -4.61 3.10
C ARG A 51 13.78 -3.86 2.00
N VAL A 52 12.59 -4.35 1.63
CA VAL A 52 11.70 -3.66 0.68
C VAL A 52 10.99 -2.51 1.39
N ARG A 53 10.90 -1.37 0.72
CA ARG A 53 10.12 -0.22 1.19
C ARG A 53 8.90 0.02 0.33
N LEU A 54 7.88 0.62 0.92
CA LEU A 54 6.70 1.12 0.21
C LEU A 54 6.95 2.56 -0.23
N LEU A 55 6.51 2.90 -1.44
CA LEU A 55 6.45 4.27 -1.92
C LEU A 55 5.48 5.09 -1.05
N ASN A 56 5.74 6.39 -0.95
CA ASN A 56 4.91 7.30 -0.16
C ASN A 56 3.45 7.37 -0.62
N GLY A 57 3.16 7.08 -1.90
CA GLY A 57 1.81 7.02 -2.45
C GLY A 57 1.19 5.62 -2.46
N ALA A 58 1.80 4.66 -1.78
CA ALA A 58 1.27 3.30 -1.74
C ALA A 58 -0.04 3.24 -0.96
N VAL A 59 -1.03 2.57 -1.57
CA VAL A 59 -2.34 2.36 -0.97
C VAL A 59 -2.68 0.87 -1.06
N PRO A 60 -3.18 0.25 0.02
CA PRO A 60 -3.58 -1.15 -0.02
C PRO A 60 -4.88 -1.25 -0.82
N THR A 61 -4.87 -2.00 -1.91
CA THR A 61 -6.04 -2.20 -2.78
C THR A 61 -6.42 -3.67 -2.89
N ILE A 62 -5.56 -4.59 -2.44
CA ILE A 62 -5.73 -6.03 -2.60
C ILE A 62 -6.25 -6.61 -1.27
N PHE A 63 -7.53 -6.95 -1.25
CA PHE A 63 -8.16 -7.60 -0.10
C PHE A 63 -8.99 -8.79 -0.57
N PRO A 64 -8.37 -9.99 -0.68
CA PRO A 64 -9.07 -11.18 -1.18
C PRO A 64 -10.18 -11.65 -0.24
N GLU A 65 -10.10 -11.30 1.04
CA GLU A 65 -11.11 -11.60 2.05
C GLU A 65 -12.41 -10.78 1.87
N LEU A 66 -12.36 -9.70 1.08
CA LEU A 66 -13.53 -8.86 0.83
C LEU A 66 -14.29 -9.32 -0.41
N PRO A 67 -15.64 -9.35 -0.37
CA PRO A 67 -16.43 -9.65 -1.54
C PRO A 67 -16.21 -8.58 -2.62
N LYS A 68 -16.33 -8.98 -3.90
CA LYS A 68 -15.93 -8.15 -5.06
C LYS A 68 -16.51 -6.73 -5.05
N TYR A 69 -17.73 -6.54 -4.53
CA TYR A 69 -18.39 -5.24 -4.47
C TYR A 69 -17.86 -4.30 -3.37
N LEU A 70 -17.14 -4.83 -2.37
CA LEU A 70 -16.49 -4.04 -1.30
C LEU A 70 -15.01 -3.79 -1.55
N GLN A 71 -14.44 -4.37 -2.61
CA GLN A 71 -13.04 -4.19 -2.91
C GLN A 71 -12.73 -2.71 -3.19
N PRO A 72 -11.64 -2.15 -2.63
CA PRO A 72 -11.24 -0.79 -2.89
C PRO A 72 -11.06 -0.55 -4.40
N LYS A 73 -11.71 0.48 -4.93
CA LYS A 73 -11.52 0.86 -6.34
C LYS A 73 -10.07 1.27 -6.54
N LYS A 74 -9.41 0.71 -7.55
CA LYS A 74 -8.06 1.10 -7.95
C LYS A 74 -8.10 2.56 -8.42
N VAL A 75 -7.66 3.48 -7.57
CA VAL A 75 -7.56 4.89 -7.94
C VAL A 75 -6.36 5.02 -8.85
N LYS A 76 -6.59 5.23 -10.15
CA LYS A 76 -5.53 5.51 -11.12
C LYS A 76 -4.98 6.92 -10.82
N PHE A 77 -4.04 7.04 -9.90
CA PHE A 77 -3.25 8.25 -9.74
C PHE A 77 -2.55 8.54 -11.08
N ARG A 78 -2.64 9.77 -11.59
CA ARG A 78 -2.12 10.17 -12.92
C ARG A 78 -0.71 9.59 -13.10
N PHE A 79 -0.64 8.60 -14.00
CA PHE A 79 0.39 7.57 -14.12
C PHE A 79 1.80 8.06 -14.46
N PHE A 80 1.96 9.34 -14.84
CA PHE A 80 3.12 9.80 -15.60
C PHE A 80 4.46 9.80 -14.83
N LEU A 81 4.45 10.05 -13.51
CA LEU A 81 5.69 9.99 -12.70
C LEU A 81 5.98 8.59 -12.13
N TYR A 82 4.94 7.79 -11.85
CA TYR A 82 5.10 6.48 -11.18
C TYR A 82 5.57 5.36 -12.13
N VAL A 83 5.17 5.40 -13.41
CA VAL A 83 5.67 4.43 -14.41
C VAL A 83 7.16 4.63 -14.66
N ILE A 84 7.63 5.88 -14.72
CA ILE A 84 9.04 6.18 -14.90
C ILE A 84 9.85 5.59 -13.72
N LEU A 85 9.40 5.75 -12.47
CA LEU A 85 10.08 5.14 -11.33
C LEU A 85 9.98 3.60 -11.33
N CYS A 86 8.83 3.01 -11.67
CA CYS A 86 8.70 1.55 -11.76
C CYS A 86 9.58 0.93 -12.86
N VAL A 87 9.77 1.63 -13.98
CA VAL A 87 10.58 1.16 -15.11
C VAL A 87 12.07 1.47 -14.91
N LEU A 88 12.42 2.61 -14.29
CA LEU A 88 13.82 3.00 -14.06
C LEU A 88 14.48 2.27 -12.88
N PHE A 89 13.72 1.81 -11.88
CA PHE A 89 14.25 1.12 -10.68
C PHE A 89 14.01 -0.41 -10.69
N SER A 90 13.58 -1.00 -11.82
CA SER A 90 13.42 -2.46 -11.98
C SER A 90 14.66 -3.17 -12.55
N LYS A 91 15.86 -2.64 -12.28
CA LYS A 91 17.14 -3.28 -12.62
C LYS A 91 17.96 -3.51 -11.37
#